data_AF-A0A7X2NU92-F1
#
_entry.id   AF-A0A7X2NU92-F1
#
_cell.length_a   1.000
_cell.length_b   1.000
_cell.length_c   1.000
_cell.angle_alpha   90.00
_cell.angle_beta   90.00
_cell.angle_gamma   90.00
#
_symmetry.space_group_name_H-M   'P 1'
#
loop_
_entity.id
_entity.type
_entity.pdbx_description
1 polymer ?
#
loop_
_entity_poly.entity_id
_entity_poly.type
_entity_poly.pdbx_seq_one_letter_code
_entity_poly.pdbx_strand_id
1 'polypeptide(L)'
;MAYSFLLMGGNLLTILTSVLTGFLYTVSVFVRRKDSRYQILLIELSLVAGFCTNVLSPGVGYRRSVNTGMGIFPAVGRSIISALTSLEEYSTLIVVLLFIPVVFLTIYSVRGAEYHFLYPVLFTMCSFGIYAAQWFPSWYSIGTEGEQRALSICHNLYFWLILLNCIYWCGWYEKKFGFHYENIENLAADFLTHWKKYISAFLAAAAISLASYRSLDSIVGIGAWKLIFSGEGTQYSSERYEQDQILSHSSGKVQLEMVSEEPVLLTVPGYLLDEDPKAWINQRIAEYYGLEEVTGIAPGWR
;
A
#
# COMPACT_ATOMS: atom_id res chain seq x y z
N MET A 1 -23.26 -6.83 1.72
CA MET A 1 -23.02 -8.20 1.22
C MET A 1 -22.28 -8.21 -0.12
N ALA A 2 -22.70 -7.49 -1.16
CA ALA A 2 -21.98 -7.49 -2.45
C ALA A 2 -20.50 -7.01 -2.35
N TYR A 3 -20.25 -5.96 -1.55
CA TYR A 3 -18.90 -5.42 -1.38
C TYR A 3 -17.95 -6.34 -0.59
N SER A 4 -18.47 -7.10 0.38
CA SER A 4 -17.65 -8.06 1.14
C SER A 4 -17.20 -9.23 0.26
N PHE A 5 -18.04 -9.67 -0.67
CA PHE A 5 -17.70 -10.71 -1.66
C PHE A 5 -16.58 -10.27 -2.62
N LEU A 6 -16.62 -9.04 -3.12
CA LEU A 6 -15.57 -8.48 -3.99
C LEU A 6 -14.21 -8.39 -3.28
N LEU A 7 -14.22 -8.12 -1.97
CA LEU A 7 -13.00 -8.08 -1.18
C LEU A 7 -12.38 -9.46 -0.96
N MET A 8 -13.13 -10.56 -1.05
CA MET A 8 -12.62 -11.93 -0.78
C MET A 8 -11.51 -12.37 -1.76
N GLY A 9 -11.48 -11.82 -2.98
CA GLY A 9 -10.43 -12.07 -3.97
C GLY A 9 -9.27 -11.05 -3.94
N GLY A 10 -9.32 -10.10 -3.01
CA GLY A 10 -8.35 -9.00 -2.91
C GLY A 10 -7.02 -9.39 -2.28
N ASN A 11 -6.13 -8.40 -2.17
CA ASN A 11 -4.85 -8.55 -1.50
C ASN A 11 -5.06 -8.88 0.00
N LEU A 12 -4.26 -9.79 0.55
CA LEU A 12 -4.29 -10.21 1.95
C LEU A 12 -4.31 -9.03 2.95
N LEU A 13 -3.52 -7.98 2.68
CA LEU A 13 -3.47 -6.77 3.53
C LEU A 13 -4.81 -6.02 3.54
N THR A 14 -5.45 -5.88 2.38
CA THR A 14 -6.74 -5.18 2.26
C THR A 14 -7.87 -5.93 2.97
N ILE A 15 -7.89 -7.26 2.87
CA ILE A 15 -8.86 -8.09 3.58
C ILE A 15 -8.61 -8.04 5.09
N LEU A 16 -7.35 -8.13 5.53
CA LEU A 16 -7.00 -8.03 6.95
C LEU A 16 -7.46 -6.69 7.54
N THR A 17 -7.21 -5.59 6.85
CA THR A 17 -7.70 -4.26 7.25
C THR A 17 -9.23 -4.23 7.37
N SER A 18 -9.93 -4.83 6.41
CA SER A 18 -11.39 -4.89 6.38
C SER A 18 -11.96 -5.72 7.53
N VAL A 19 -11.34 -6.85 7.87
CA VAL A 19 -11.72 -7.67 9.03
C VAL A 19 -11.47 -6.93 10.34
N LEU A 20 -10.30 -6.31 10.52
CA LEU A 20 -10.01 -5.60 11.78
C LEU A 20 -10.93 -4.39 11.99
N THR A 21 -11.18 -3.61 10.94
CA THR A 21 -12.11 -2.47 11.00
C THR A 21 -13.56 -2.92 11.17
N GLY A 22 -13.98 -3.97 10.44
CA GLY A 22 -15.29 -4.60 10.55
C GLY A 22 -15.55 -5.18 11.94
N PHE A 23 -14.56 -5.80 12.56
CA PHE A 23 -14.62 -6.28 13.94
C PHE A 23 -14.86 -5.14 14.93
N LEU A 24 -14.08 -4.05 14.86
CA LEU A 24 -14.28 -2.89 15.73
C LEU A 24 -15.69 -2.27 15.54
N TYR A 25 -16.14 -2.17 14.28
CA TYR A 25 -17.48 -1.67 13.99
C TYR A 25 -18.56 -2.60 14.56
N THR A 26 -18.42 -3.92 14.38
CA THR A 26 -19.33 -4.93 14.93
C THR A 26 -19.43 -4.80 16.45
N VAL A 27 -18.29 -4.74 17.16
CA VAL A 27 -18.27 -4.51 18.62
C VAL A 27 -19.03 -3.23 18.97
N SER A 28 -18.80 -2.13 18.24
CA SER A 28 -19.47 -0.85 18.51
C SER A 28 -21.00 -0.92 18.38
N VAL A 29 -21.52 -1.66 17.39
CA VAL A 29 -22.96 -1.83 17.14
C VAL A 29 -23.60 -2.73 18.21
N PHE A 30 -22.89 -3.76 18.67
CA PHE A 30 -23.32 -4.61 19.78
C PHE A 30 -23.37 -3.84 21.10
N VAL A 31 -22.33 -3.05 21.43
CA VAL A 31 -22.29 -2.20 22.62
C VAL A 31 -23.43 -1.18 22.61
N ARG A 32 -23.72 -0.58 21.44
CA ARG A 32 -24.82 0.38 21.26
C ARG A 32 -26.20 -0.27 21.09
N ARG A 33 -26.30 -1.61 21.17
CA ARG A 33 -27.53 -2.40 21.03
C ARG A 33 -28.39 -2.02 19.81
N LYS A 34 -27.77 -1.68 18.68
CA LYS A 34 -28.50 -1.34 17.45
C LYS A 34 -29.20 -2.57 16.86
N ASP A 35 -30.34 -2.36 16.22
CA ASP A 35 -31.16 -3.44 15.64
C ASP A 35 -30.43 -4.19 14.52
N SER A 36 -29.56 -3.51 13.78
CA SER A 36 -28.76 -4.07 12.68
C SER A 36 -27.58 -4.96 13.13
N ARG A 37 -27.38 -5.18 14.44
CA ARG A 37 -26.20 -5.89 14.98
C ARG A 37 -25.99 -7.29 14.41
N TYR A 38 -27.06 -8.05 14.20
CA TYR A 38 -26.97 -9.41 13.65
C TYR A 38 -26.71 -9.41 12.14
N GLN A 39 -27.22 -8.41 11.41
CA GLN A 39 -26.92 -8.23 9.99
C GLN A 39 -25.44 -7.85 9.80
N ILE A 40 -24.92 -6.97 10.65
CA ILE A 40 -23.50 -6.56 10.62
C ILE A 40 -22.61 -7.74 11.03
N LEU A 41 -22.99 -8.53 12.04
CA LEU A 41 -22.28 -9.76 12.39
C LEU A 41 -22.22 -10.74 11.21
N LEU A 42 -23.31 -10.91 10.47
CA LEU A 42 -23.32 -11.76 9.28
C LEU A 42 -22.34 -11.27 8.21
N ILE A 43 -22.26 -9.95 8.00
CA ILE A 43 -21.27 -9.34 7.09
C ILE A 43 -19.85 -9.61 7.59
N GLU A 44 -19.59 -9.43 8.88
CA GLU A 44 -18.29 -9.70 9.49
C GLU A 44 -17.86 -11.17 9.33
N LEU A 45 -18.78 -12.11 9.60
CA LEU A 45 -18.52 -13.54 9.39
C LEU A 45 -18.20 -13.85 7.93
N SER A 46 -18.83 -13.17 6.97
CA SER A 46 -18.48 -13.32 5.54
C SER A 46 -17.08 -12.80 5.22
N LEU A 47 -16.64 -11.70 5.86
CA LEU A 47 -15.29 -11.16 5.70
C LEU A 47 -14.24 -12.10 6.31
N VAL A 48 -14.50 -12.63 7.51
CA VAL A 48 -13.63 -13.61 8.17
C VAL A 48 -13.52 -14.88 7.33
N ALA A 49 -14.62 -15.37 6.76
CA ALA A 49 -14.59 -16.51 5.86
C ALA A 49 -13.70 -16.24 4.64
N GLY A 50 -13.82 -15.06 4.02
CA GLY A 50 -12.97 -14.64 2.89
C GLY A 50 -11.49 -14.51 3.25
N PHE A 51 -11.20 -13.99 4.44
CA PHE A 51 -9.84 -13.95 4.98
C PHE A 51 -9.28 -15.35 5.17
N CYS A 52 -10.04 -16.27 5.78
CA CYS A 52 -9.64 -17.65 5.96
C CYS A 52 -9.38 -18.35 4.62
N THR A 53 -10.23 -18.17 3.61
CA THR A 53 -9.98 -18.77 2.28
C THR A 53 -8.72 -18.21 1.63
N ASN A 54 -8.42 -16.92 1.82
CA ASN A 54 -7.20 -16.31 1.30
C ASN A 54 -5.95 -16.88 1.98
N VAL A 55 -5.94 -16.95 3.32
CA VAL A 55 -4.82 -17.46 4.13
C VAL A 55 -4.61 -18.96 3.92
N LEU A 56 -5.68 -19.73 3.77
CA LEU A 56 -5.63 -21.19 3.57
C LEU A 56 -5.46 -21.58 2.09
N SER A 57 -5.26 -20.62 1.19
CA SER A 57 -5.06 -20.92 -0.23
C SER A 57 -3.79 -21.74 -0.46
N PRO A 58 -3.78 -22.69 -1.41
CA PRO A 58 -2.61 -23.53 -1.70
C PRO A 58 -1.34 -22.71 -2.00
N GLY A 59 -1.50 -21.55 -2.65
CA GLY A 59 -0.40 -20.65 -2.96
C GLY A 59 0.30 -20.06 -1.73
N VAL A 60 -0.44 -19.81 -0.63
CA VAL A 60 0.17 -19.40 0.65
C VAL A 60 0.96 -20.54 1.26
N GLY A 61 0.44 -21.77 1.19
CA GLY A 61 1.14 -22.97 1.65
C GLY A 61 2.47 -23.20 0.92
N TYR A 62 2.47 -23.10 -0.41
CA TYR A 62 3.68 -23.22 -1.21
C TYR A 62 4.69 -22.09 -0.92
N ARG A 63 4.23 -20.83 -0.82
CA ARG A 63 5.11 -19.71 -0.45
C ARG A 63 5.77 -19.91 0.91
N ARG A 64 5.09 -20.57 1.85
CA ARG A 64 5.64 -20.92 3.16
C ARG A 64 6.58 -22.10 3.15
N SER A 65 6.43 -23.06 2.23
CA SER A 65 7.38 -24.16 2.13
C SER A 65 8.72 -23.74 1.54
N VAL A 66 8.73 -22.67 0.73
CA VAL A 66 9.95 -22.15 0.09
C VAL A 66 10.59 -20.98 0.83
N ASN A 67 9.88 -20.31 1.76
CA ASN A 67 10.40 -19.19 2.54
C ASN A 67 10.38 -19.49 4.05
N THR A 68 11.33 -18.90 4.79
CA THR A 68 11.40 -19.05 6.25
C THR A 68 10.75 -17.86 6.95
N GLY A 69 9.48 -17.99 7.30
CA GLY A 69 8.74 -17.00 8.10
C GLY A 69 9.11 -16.99 9.59
N MET A 70 8.56 -16.04 10.33
CA MET A 70 8.70 -15.95 11.79
C MET A 70 7.57 -16.66 12.53
N GLY A 71 7.82 -17.02 13.80
CA GLY A 71 6.74 -17.40 14.73
C GLY A 71 5.77 -16.25 14.99
N ILE A 72 4.57 -16.57 15.51
CA ILE A 72 3.49 -15.59 15.71
C ILE A 72 3.94 -14.41 16.58
N PHE A 73 4.49 -14.65 17.77
CA PHE A 73 4.88 -13.57 18.69
C PHE A 73 6.02 -12.68 18.16
N PRO A 74 7.13 -13.25 17.62
CA PRO A 74 8.14 -12.43 16.95
C PRO A 74 7.59 -11.61 15.78
N ALA A 75 6.67 -12.18 14.99
CA ALA A 75 6.04 -11.47 13.88
C ALA A 75 5.19 -10.28 14.37
N VAL A 76 4.41 -10.43 15.44
CA VAL A 76 3.68 -9.31 16.06
C VAL A 76 4.64 -8.21 16.52
N GLY A 77 5.71 -8.58 17.24
CA GLY A 77 6.70 -7.62 17.72
C GLY A 77 7.38 -6.86 16.58
N ARG A 78 7.79 -7.58 15.52
CA ARG A 78 8.38 -6.97 14.32
C ARG A 78 7.40 -6.08 13.57
N SER A 79 6.13 -6.46 13.51
CA SER A 79 5.10 -5.64 12.86
C SER A 79 4.90 -4.29 13.53
N ILE A 80 4.95 -4.25 14.87
CA ILE A 80 4.90 -3.01 15.64
C ILE A 80 6.14 -2.15 15.37
N ILE A 81 7.33 -2.76 15.36
CA ILE A 81 8.59 -2.05 15.07
C ILE A 81 8.57 -1.46 13.66
N SER A 82 8.23 -2.26 12.65
CA SER A 82 8.13 -1.80 11.25
C SER A 82 7.13 -0.65 11.11
N ALA A 83 5.99 -0.72 11.78
CA ALA A 83 5.02 0.37 11.77
C ALA A 83 5.58 1.65 12.38
N LEU A 84 6.32 1.56 13.50
CA LEU A 84 6.95 2.73 14.13
C LEU A 84 8.03 3.35 13.23
N THR A 85 8.90 2.54 12.62
CA THR A 85 9.92 3.03 11.69
C THR A 85 9.29 3.67 10.46
N SER A 86 8.20 3.11 9.95
CA SER A 86 7.48 3.69 8.82
C SER A 86 6.75 4.99 9.15
N LEU A 87 6.37 5.24 10.42
CA LEU A 87 5.81 6.54 10.81
C LEU A 87 6.81 7.67 10.57
N GLU A 88 8.09 7.46 10.92
CA GLU A 88 9.15 8.43 10.69
C GLU A 88 9.38 8.66 9.19
N GLU A 89 9.47 7.57 8.42
CA GLU A 89 9.68 7.61 6.98
C GLU A 89 8.53 8.32 6.24
N TYR A 90 7.28 8.08 6.65
CA TYR A 90 6.11 8.60 5.93
C TYR A 90 5.67 9.97 6.43
N SER A 91 6.07 10.41 7.64
CA SER A 91 5.76 11.73 8.20
C SER A 91 6.69 12.83 7.69
N THR A 92 6.91 12.90 6.38
CA THR A 92 7.78 13.94 5.80
C THR A 92 7.23 15.35 6.03
N LEU A 93 8.11 16.36 5.95
CA LEU A 93 7.71 17.77 6.07
C LEU A 93 6.58 18.14 5.10
N ILE A 94 6.59 17.59 3.88
CA ILE A 94 5.52 17.80 2.89
C ILE A 94 4.19 17.28 3.41
N VAL A 95 4.19 16.06 3.97
CA VAL A 95 2.97 15.46 4.53
C VAL A 95 2.44 16.31 5.66
N VAL A 96 3.30 16.78 6.57
CA VAL A 96 2.88 17.68 7.66
C VAL A 96 2.23 18.96 7.10
N LEU A 97 2.85 19.60 6.11
CA LEU A 97 2.33 20.81 5.48
C LEU A 97 0.99 20.57 4.74
N LEU A 98 0.82 19.41 4.11
CA LEU A 98 -0.44 19.00 3.47
C LEU A 98 -1.57 18.80 4.49
N PHE A 99 -1.27 18.39 5.72
CA PHE A 99 -2.28 18.18 6.75
C PHE A 99 -2.72 19.45 7.47
N ILE A 100 -1.97 20.56 7.37
CA ILE A 100 -2.38 21.86 7.92
C ILE A 100 -3.77 22.31 7.41
N PRO A 101 -4.03 22.41 6.09
CA PRO A 101 -5.36 22.77 5.59
C PRO A 101 -6.42 21.74 5.98
N VAL A 102 -6.07 20.46 6.06
CA VAL A 102 -6.98 19.39 6.48
C VAL A 102 -7.46 19.62 7.91
N VAL A 103 -6.58 20.00 8.84
CA VAL A 103 -6.94 20.37 10.22
C VAL A 103 -7.94 21.52 10.22
N PHE A 104 -7.68 22.60 9.47
CA PHE A 104 -8.57 23.76 9.41
C PHE A 104 -9.97 23.39 8.88
N LEU A 105 -10.04 22.65 7.77
CA LEU A 105 -11.30 22.18 7.19
C LEU A 105 -12.04 21.23 8.13
N THR A 106 -11.31 20.38 8.83
CA THR A 106 -11.85 19.46 9.81
C THR A 106 -12.49 20.21 10.97
N ILE A 107 -11.77 21.18 11.56
CA ILE A 107 -12.27 22.01 12.66
C ILE A 107 -13.59 22.67 12.27
N TYR A 108 -13.66 23.26 11.07
CA TYR A 108 -14.90 23.85 10.54
C TYR A 108 -16.05 22.82 10.45
N SER A 109 -15.74 21.61 9.99
CA SER A 109 -16.73 20.56 9.74
C SER A 109 -17.25 19.87 11.01
N VAL A 110 -16.44 19.71 12.06
CA VAL A 110 -16.82 18.96 13.28
C VAL A 110 -17.67 19.76 14.28
N ARG A 111 -17.81 21.08 14.11
CA ARG A 111 -18.58 21.94 15.06
C ARG A 111 -20.03 21.51 15.17
N GLY A 112 -20.68 21.30 14.03
CA GLY A 112 -22.07 20.86 13.93
C GLY A 112 -22.27 19.35 14.09
N ALA A 113 -21.20 18.59 14.31
CA ALA A 113 -21.32 17.14 14.43
C ALA A 113 -22.03 16.77 15.74
N GLU A 114 -23.04 15.90 15.65
CA GLU A 114 -23.69 15.27 16.81
C GLU A 114 -22.79 14.26 17.53
N TYR A 115 -21.70 13.84 16.88
CA TYR A 115 -20.75 12.88 17.44
C TYR A 115 -19.87 13.50 18.53
N HIS A 116 -19.61 12.75 19.60
CA HIS A 116 -18.99 13.27 20.83
C HIS A 116 -17.49 12.99 20.99
N PHE A 117 -16.89 12.17 20.11
CA PHE A 117 -15.43 11.94 20.03
C PHE A 117 -14.74 11.59 21.38
N LEU A 118 -15.39 10.85 22.27
CA LEU A 118 -14.99 10.77 23.70
C LEU A 118 -13.61 10.17 23.99
N TYR A 119 -13.07 9.30 23.14
CA TYR A 119 -11.88 8.48 23.44
C TYR A 119 -10.79 8.61 22.36
N PRO A 120 -10.15 9.78 22.22
CA PRO A 120 -9.18 10.02 21.14
C PRO A 120 -7.94 9.12 21.25
N VAL A 121 -7.42 8.91 22.46
CA VAL A 121 -6.25 8.04 22.68
C VAL A 121 -6.56 6.60 22.30
N LEU A 122 -7.72 6.07 22.71
CA LEU A 122 -8.13 4.71 22.35
C LEU A 122 -8.33 4.58 20.84
N PHE A 123 -8.91 5.60 20.19
CA PHE A 123 -9.04 5.64 18.74
C PHE A 123 -7.67 5.58 18.05
N THR A 124 -6.71 6.39 18.51
CA THR A 124 -5.34 6.36 18.01
C THR A 124 -4.68 5.00 18.22
N MET A 125 -4.80 4.39 19.41
CA MET A 125 -4.26 3.05 19.67
C MET A 125 -4.85 1.98 18.76
N CYS A 126 -6.18 1.97 18.55
CA CYS A 126 -6.83 1.04 17.63
C CYS A 126 -6.40 1.27 16.18
N SER A 127 -6.29 2.53 15.76
CA SER A 127 -5.84 2.89 14.41
C SER A 127 -4.40 2.45 14.17
N PHE A 128 -3.51 2.65 15.14
CA PHE A 128 -2.13 2.18 15.09
C PHE A 128 -2.05 0.66 15.09
N GLY A 129 -2.91 -0.03 15.86
CA GLY A 129 -3.01 -1.49 15.84
C GLY A 129 -3.40 -2.03 14.45
N ILE A 130 -4.37 -1.40 13.78
CA ILE A 130 -4.76 -1.75 12.41
C ILE A 130 -3.61 -1.52 11.41
N TYR A 131 -2.90 -0.40 11.57
CA TYR A 131 -1.74 -0.07 10.76
C TYR A 131 -0.61 -1.08 10.94
N ALA A 132 -0.23 -1.37 12.19
CA ALA A 132 0.81 -2.32 12.51
C ALA A 132 0.47 -3.73 12.03
N ALA A 133 -0.79 -4.14 12.07
CA ALA A 133 -1.22 -5.45 11.59
C ALA A 133 -0.90 -5.70 10.10
N GLN A 134 -0.69 -4.66 9.28
CA GLN A 134 -0.39 -4.83 7.86
C GLN A 134 0.95 -5.53 7.58
N TRP A 135 1.92 -5.39 8.48
CA TRP A 135 3.23 -6.05 8.35
C TRP A 135 3.21 -7.51 8.83
N PHE A 136 2.20 -7.90 9.60
CA PHE A 136 2.13 -9.22 10.18
C PHE A 136 2.17 -10.34 9.15
N PRO A 137 1.40 -10.31 8.04
CA PRO A 137 1.47 -11.33 7.02
C PRO A 137 2.87 -11.53 6.42
N SER A 138 3.60 -10.45 6.13
CA SER A 138 4.95 -10.52 5.54
C SER A 138 5.95 -11.14 6.52
N TRP A 139 6.00 -10.63 7.75
CA TRP A 139 6.89 -11.18 8.78
C TRP A 139 6.55 -12.64 9.12
N TYR A 140 5.27 -12.99 9.18
CA TYR A 140 4.80 -14.34 9.50
C TYR A 140 4.98 -15.34 8.35
N SER A 141 4.95 -14.91 7.09
CA SER A 141 5.03 -15.81 5.93
C SER A 141 6.44 -15.98 5.39
N ILE A 142 7.18 -14.87 5.25
CA ILE A 142 8.48 -14.83 4.57
C ILE A 142 9.60 -14.23 5.42
N GLY A 143 9.27 -13.70 6.60
CA GLY A 143 10.27 -13.21 7.55
C GLY A 143 10.92 -11.88 7.14
N THR A 144 10.27 -11.12 6.24
CA THR A 144 10.70 -9.79 5.79
C THR A 144 9.51 -8.82 5.79
N GLU A 145 9.75 -7.54 5.49
CA GLU A 145 8.71 -6.49 5.46
C GLU A 145 7.69 -6.66 4.34
N GLY A 146 8.00 -7.49 3.34
CA GLY A 146 7.16 -7.73 2.18
C GLY A 146 7.65 -7.03 0.93
N GLU A 147 7.00 -7.33 -0.19
CA GLU A 147 7.28 -6.71 -1.49
C GLU A 147 6.85 -5.23 -1.50
N GLN A 148 7.46 -4.44 -2.40
CA GLN A 148 7.16 -3.01 -2.55
C GLN A 148 5.66 -2.72 -2.74
N ARG A 149 4.92 -3.60 -3.43
CA ARG A 149 3.46 -3.46 -3.57
C ARG A 149 2.73 -3.50 -2.23
N ALA A 150 3.14 -4.39 -1.32
CA ALA A 150 2.54 -4.48 0.02
C ALA A 150 2.85 -3.22 0.84
N LEU A 151 4.09 -2.73 0.75
CA LEU A 151 4.51 -1.49 1.41
C LEU A 151 3.72 -0.28 0.90
N SER A 152 3.44 -0.19 -0.42
CA SER A 152 2.58 0.86 -0.98
C SER A 152 1.15 0.83 -0.42
N ILE A 153 0.60 -0.35 -0.14
CA ILE A 153 -0.71 -0.49 0.51
C ILE A 153 -0.65 0.00 1.96
N CYS A 154 0.39 -0.37 2.71
CA CYS A 154 0.63 0.15 4.05
C CYS A 154 0.73 1.68 4.05
N HIS A 155 1.49 2.23 3.11
CA HIS A 155 1.69 3.67 2.93
C HIS A 155 0.38 4.41 2.60
N ASN A 156 -0.49 3.84 1.76
CA ASN A 156 -1.81 4.42 1.49
C ASN A 156 -2.71 4.39 2.74
N LEU A 157 -2.76 3.25 3.44
CA LEU A 157 -3.56 3.11 4.67
C LEU A 157 -3.14 4.13 5.74
N TYR A 158 -1.84 4.40 5.87
CA TYR A 158 -1.29 5.40 6.77
C TYR A 158 -1.97 6.78 6.62
N PHE A 159 -2.13 7.28 5.39
CA PHE A 159 -2.76 8.58 5.15
C PHE A 159 -4.24 8.61 5.57
N TRP A 160 -4.98 7.54 5.28
CA TRP A 160 -6.37 7.42 5.72
C TRP A 160 -6.48 7.40 7.25
N LEU A 161 -5.59 6.68 7.93
CA LEU A 161 -5.61 6.60 9.39
C LEU A 161 -5.20 7.92 10.04
N ILE A 162 -4.21 8.64 9.51
CA ILE A 162 -3.89 9.99 10.00
C ILE A 162 -5.05 10.95 9.78
N LEU A 163 -5.70 10.92 8.61
CA LEU A 163 -6.89 11.73 8.35
C LEU A 163 -8.00 11.46 9.36
N LEU A 164 -8.30 10.19 9.63
CA LEU A 164 -9.30 9.83 10.62
C LEU A 164 -8.89 10.25 12.04
N ASN A 165 -7.62 10.11 12.41
CA ASN A 165 -7.11 10.59 13.70
C ASN A 165 -7.20 12.11 13.81
N CYS A 166 -6.85 12.84 12.76
CA CYS A 166 -6.98 14.29 12.69
C CYS A 166 -8.44 14.71 12.93
N ILE A 167 -9.39 14.06 12.24
CA ILE A 167 -10.83 14.28 12.45
C ILE A 167 -11.23 14.00 13.89
N TYR A 168 -10.78 12.88 14.45
CA TYR A 168 -11.15 12.48 15.80
C TYR A 168 -10.60 13.44 16.87
N TRP A 169 -9.33 13.82 16.75
CA TRP A 169 -8.68 14.75 17.69
C TRP A 169 -9.26 16.16 17.59
N CYS A 170 -9.52 16.68 16.39
CA CYS A 170 -10.19 17.97 16.21
C CYS A 170 -11.60 17.96 16.81
N GLY A 171 -12.38 16.89 16.57
CA GLY A 171 -13.72 16.73 17.12
C GLY A 171 -13.71 16.62 18.65
N TRP A 172 -12.78 15.86 19.23
CA TRP A 172 -12.62 15.77 20.68
C TRP A 172 -12.25 17.12 21.31
N TYR A 173 -11.30 17.83 20.69
CA TYR A 173 -10.86 19.14 21.18
C TYR A 173 -12.00 20.15 21.15
N GLU A 174 -12.76 20.23 20.03
CA GLU A 174 -13.93 21.10 19.90
C GLU A 174 -14.98 20.81 20.99
N LYS A 175 -15.32 19.54 21.22
CA LYS A 175 -16.33 19.19 22.23
C LYS A 175 -15.87 19.42 23.67
N LYS A 176 -14.58 19.23 23.95
CA LYS A 176 -14.05 19.32 25.32
C LYS A 176 -13.71 20.74 25.74
N PHE A 177 -13.10 21.50 24.84
CA PHE A 177 -12.59 22.83 25.16
C PHE A 177 -13.36 23.93 24.45
N GLY A 178 -14.05 23.62 23.36
CA GLY A 178 -14.51 24.63 22.42
C GLY A 178 -13.31 25.32 21.76
N PHE A 179 -13.31 25.39 20.44
CA PHE A 179 -12.46 26.34 19.75
C PHE A 179 -13.01 27.74 20.06
N HIS A 180 -12.45 28.38 21.08
CA HIS A 180 -12.78 29.74 21.56
C HIS A 180 -12.36 30.85 20.59
N TYR A 181 -12.31 30.57 19.28
CA TYR A 181 -12.16 31.60 18.27
C TYR A 181 -13.51 32.30 18.13
N GLU A 182 -13.61 33.53 18.63
CA GLU A 182 -14.82 34.38 18.49
C GLU A 182 -15.31 34.48 17.04
N ASN A 183 -14.44 34.23 16.05
CA ASN A 183 -14.81 34.07 14.65
C ASN A 183 -13.97 32.97 13.97
N ILE A 184 -14.45 31.73 13.95
CA ILE A 184 -13.86 30.67 13.09
C ILE A 184 -14.03 31.00 11.59
N GLU A 185 -15.02 31.83 11.24
CA GLU A 185 -15.10 32.44 9.91
C GLU A 185 -13.86 33.29 9.60
N ASN A 186 -13.29 33.97 10.61
CA ASN A 186 -12.01 34.66 10.48
C ASN A 186 -10.82 33.71 10.39
N LEU A 187 -10.91 32.47 10.89
CA LEU A 187 -9.83 31.47 10.75
C LEU A 187 -9.78 30.94 9.31
N ALA A 188 -10.94 30.62 8.73
CA ALA A 188 -11.04 30.25 7.32
C ALA A 188 -10.67 31.44 6.42
N ALA A 189 -11.12 32.66 6.77
CA ALA A 189 -10.74 33.87 6.06
C ALA A 189 -9.25 34.20 6.24
N ASP A 190 -8.64 33.99 7.41
CA ASP A 190 -7.20 34.17 7.67
C ASP A 190 -6.39 33.14 6.90
N PHE A 191 -6.84 31.89 6.86
CA PHE A 191 -6.24 30.86 6.01
C PHE A 191 -6.34 31.26 4.54
N LEU A 192 -7.50 31.70 4.07
CA LEU A 192 -7.71 32.23 2.71
C LEU A 192 -6.96 33.53 2.44
N THR A 193 -6.58 34.29 3.47
CA THR A 193 -5.76 35.51 3.34
C THR A 193 -4.28 35.14 3.24
N HIS A 194 -3.87 34.09 3.96
CA HIS A 194 -2.50 33.62 4.03
C HIS A 194 -2.20 32.41 3.14
N TRP A 195 -3.16 31.95 2.33
CA TRP A 195 -3.03 30.76 1.47
C TRP A 195 -1.79 30.79 0.58
N LYS A 196 -1.39 31.99 0.11
CA LYS A 196 -0.14 32.18 -0.65
C LYS A 196 1.10 31.79 0.14
N LYS A 197 1.16 32.09 1.44
CA LYS A 197 2.27 31.67 2.33
C LYS A 197 2.28 30.15 2.47
N TYR A 198 1.12 29.53 2.68
CA TYR A 198 1.00 28.07 2.76
C TYR A 198 1.42 27.39 1.45
N ILE A 199 0.98 27.91 0.30
CA ILE A 199 1.41 27.41 -1.01
C ILE A 199 2.91 27.60 -1.20
N SER A 200 3.47 28.76 -0.85
CA SER A 200 4.92 28.97 -0.96
C SER A 200 5.72 28.00 -0.08
N ALA A 201 5.26 27.72 1.14
CA ALA A 201 5.89 26.76 2.04
C ALA A 201 5.76 25.32 1.49
N PHE A 202 4.59 24.97 0.96
CA PHE A 202 4.35 23.68 0.31
C PHE A 202 5.25 23.51 -0.93
N LEU A 203 5.32 24.51 -1.81
CA LEU A 203 6.17 24.48 -3.00
C LEU A 203 7.66 24.42 -2.64
N ALA A 204 8.09 25.14 -1.59
CA ALA A 204 9.46 25.06 -1.09
C ALA A 204 9.78 23.67 -0.55
N ALA A 205 8.90 23.07 0.26
CA ALA A 205 9.07 21.71 0.75
C ALA A 205 9.05 20.67 -0.39
N ALA A 206 8.14 20.84 -1.36
CA ALA A 206 8.09 20.02 -2.57
C ALA A 206 9.38 20.10 -3.37
N ALA A 207 9.92 21.31 -3.57
CA ALA A 207 11.19 21.52 -4.25
C ALA A 207 12.37 20.87 -3.50
N ILE A 208 12.41 20.98 -2.18
CA ILE A 208 13.44 20.32 -1.34
C ILE A 208 13.35 18.80 -1.46
N SER A 209 12.13 18.23 -1.40
CA SER A 209 11.96 16.78 -1.56
C SER A 209 12.30 16.32 -2.97
N LEU A 210 11.93 17.07 -4.00
CA LEU A 210 12.30 16.78 -5.39
C LEU A 210 13.83 16.83 -5.57
N ALA A 211 14.50 17.82 -4.99
CA ALA A 211 15.95 17.93 -5.00
C ALA A 211 16.64 16.80 -4.22
N SER A 212 15.94 16.14 -3.30
CA SER A 212 16.45 14.99 -2.55
C SER A 212 16.41 13.70 -3.38
N TYR A 213 15.65 13.65 -4.49
CA TYR A 213 15.68 12.50 -5.40
C TYR A 213 16.96 12.52 -6.23
N ARG A 214 17.63 11.36 -6.29
CA ARG A 214 18.90 11.18 -7.00
C ARG A 214 18.74 11.21 -8.53
N SER A 215 17.52 10.97 -9.04
CA SER A 215 17.17 11.07 -10.47
C SER A 215 15.67 11.37 -10.62
N LEU A 216 15.31 12.20 -11.60
CA LEU A 216 13.90 12.44 -11.94
C LEU A 216 13.23 11.18 -12.52
N ASP A 217 13.99 10.24 -13.07
CA ASP A 217 13.46 8.95 -13.56
C ASP A 217 12.91 8.07 -12.42
N SER A 218 13.31 8.34 -11.16
CA SER A 218 12.74 7.66 -9.98
C SER A 218 11.32 8.12 -9.64
N ILE A 219 10.85 9.22 -10.25
CA ILE A 219 9.47 9.67 -10.12
C ILE A 219 8.64 8.89 -11.15
N VAL A 220 7.81 7.97 -10.65
CA VAL A 220 7.00 7.04 -11.48
C VAL A 220 6.26 7.75 -12.62
N GLY A 221 5.65 8.90 -12.35
CA GLY A 221 4.93 9.66 -13.39
C GLY A 221 5.83 10.20 -14.51
N ILE A 222 7.02 10.69 -14.17
CA ILE A 222 7.99 11.20 -15.14
C ILE A 222 8.61 10.05 -15.93
N GLY A 223 9.01 8.97 -15.23
CA GLY A 223 9.53 7.78 -15.88
C GLY A 223 8.51 7.17 -16.84
N ALA A 224 7.22 7.12 -16.46
CA ALA A 224 6.17 6.54 -17.31
C ALA A 224 5.92 7.42 -18.54
N TRP A 225 5.94 8.73 -18.37
CA TRP A 225 5.86 9.66 -19.49
C TRP A 225 7.03 9.47 -20.46
N LYS A 226 8.28 9.43 -19.95
CA LYS A 226 9.48 9.20 -20.76
C LYS A 226 9.40 7.87 -21.50
N LEU A 227 9.02 6.80 -20.81
CA LEU A 227 8.87 5.45 -21.36
C LEU A 227 7.87 5.38 -22.53
N ILE A 228 6.76 6.11 -22.43
CA ILE A 228 5.74 6.17 -23.49
C ILE A 228 6.26 7.00 -24.68
N PHE A 229 6.89 8.14 -24.42
CA PHE A 229 7.31 9.07 -25.47
C PHE A 229 8.60 8.67 -26.18
N SER A 230 9.54 7.99 -25.50
CA SER A 230 10.76 7.50 -26.13
C SER A 230 10.51 6.27 -27.03
N GLY A 231 9.37 5.59 -26.87
CA GLY A 231 9.06 4.36 -27.58
C GLY A 231 9.65 3.10 -26.94
N GLU A 232 10.52 3.26 -25.92
CA GLU A 232 11.13 2.15 -25.16
C GLU A 232 10.08 1.18 -24.62
N GLY A 233 8.96 1.69 -24.08
CA GLY A 233 7.90 0.84 -23.55
C GLY A 233 7.21 -0.02 -24.61
N THR A 234 7.02 0.54 -25.81
CA THR A 234 6.44 -0.19 -26.95
C THR A 234 7.38 -1.27 -27.44
N GLN A 235 8.67 -0.95 -27.56
CA GLN A 235 9.70 -1.91 -27.95
C GLN A 235 9.82 -3.05 -26.95
N TYR A 236 9.99 -2.74 -25.66
CA TYR A 236 10.04 -3.74 -24.59
C TYR A 236 8.80 -4.64 -24.59
N SER A 237 7.60 -4.07 -24.79
CA SER A 237 6.37 -4.86 -24.90
C SER A 237 6.40 -5.81 -26.11
N SER A 238 6.89 -5.36 -27.26
CA SER A 238 7.03 -6.18 -28.48
C SER A 238 7.95 -7.37 -28.24
N GLU A 239 9.16 -7.11 -27.73
CA GLU A 239 10.18 -8.13 -27.46
C GLU A 239 9.68 -9.17 -26.44
N ARG A 240 8.97 -8.72 -25.39
CA ARG A 240 8.37 -9.64 -24.40
C ARG A 240 7.24 -10.49 -24.99
N TYR A 241 6.42 -9.95 -25.87
CA TYR A 241 5.39 -10.72 -26.57
C TYR A 241 6.02 -11.74 -27.53
N GLU A 242 7.09 -11.38 -28.24
CA GLU A 242 7.82 -12.30 -29.11
C GLU A 242 8.45 -13.45 -28.29
N GLN A 243 9.10 -13.15 -27.17
CA GLN A 243 9.63 -14.16 -26.26
C GLN A 243 8.53 -15.10 -25.74
N ASP A 244 7.38 -14.56 -25.31
CA ASP A 244 6.22 -15.33 -24.85
C ASP A 244 5.67 -16.27 -25.94
N GLN A 245 5.56 -15.78 -27.18
CA GLN A 245 5.12 -16.59 -28.31
C GLN A 245 6.10 -17.73 -28.61
N ILE A 246 7.41 -17.48 -28.59
CA ILE A 246 8.41 -18.52 -28.81
C ILE A 246 8.36 -19.56 -27.70
N LEU A 247 8.35 -19.12 -26.44
CA LEU A 247 8.30 -20.02 -25.27
C LEU A 247 7.06 -20.92 -25.29
N SER A 248 5.90 -20.35 -25.61
CA SER A 248 4.62 -21.07 -25.62
C SER A 248 4.51 -22.14 -26.72
N HIS A 249 5.31 -22.05 -27.78
CA HIS A 249 5.27 -22.97 -28.93
C HIS A 249 6.55 -23.81 -29.09
N SER A 250 7.48 -23.72 -28.13
CA SER A 250 8.75 -24.46 -28.15
C SER A 250 8.69 -25.70 -27.27
N SER A 251 9.66 -26.60 -27.45
CA SER A 251 9.87 -27.77 -26.58
C SER A 251 11.37 -28.06 -26.46
N GLY A 252 11.79 -28.69 -25.37
CA GLY A 252 13.21 -28.98 -25.13
C GLY A 252 14.00 -27.74 -24.69
N LYS A 253 15.17 -27.53 -25.30
CA LYS A 253 16.08 -26.42 -24.97
C LYS A 253 15.84 -25.23 -25.89
N VAL A 254 15.67 -24.05 -25.31
CA VAL A 254 15.33 -22.82 -26.05
C VAL A 254 16.33 -21.70 -25.74
N GLN A 255 16.80 -21.03 -26.79
CA GLN A 255 17.59 -19.80 -26.68
C GLN A 255 16.75 -18.62 -27.13
N LEU A 256 16.80 -17.54 -26.37
CA LEU A 256 16.01 -16.32 -26.62
C LEU A 256 16.89 -15.10 -26.56
N GLU A 257 16.71 -14.19 -27.51
CA GLU A 257 17.30 -12.86 -27.42
C GLU A 257 16.77 -12.16 -26.16
N MET A 258 17.68 -11.61 -25.35
CA MET A 258 17.33 -10.75 -24.22
C MET A 258 16.66 -9.48 -24.73
N VAL A 259 15.93 -8.80 -23.84
CA VAL A 259 15.36 -7.49 -24.18
C VAL A 259 16.47 -6.48 -24.48
N SER A 260 16.26 -5.64 -25.48
CA SER A 260 17.27 -4.66 -25.93
C SER A 260 17.46 -3.53 -24.93
N GLU A 261 16.39 -3.17 -24.24
CA GLU A 261 16.34 -2.09 -23.25
C GLU A 261 15.72 -2.61 -21.96
N GLU A 262 16.23 -2.14 -20.82
CA GLU A 262 15.72 -2.47 -19.50
C GLU A 262 15.04 -1.25 -18.84
N PRO A 263 13.82 -0.88 -19.26
CA PRO A 263 13.15 0.28 -18.71
C PRO A 263 12.83 0.08 -17.22
N VAL A 264 13.42 0.92 -16.37
CA VAL A 264 13.39 0.85 -14.90
C VAL A 264 11.98 0.67 -14.29
N LEU A 265 10.94 1.17 -14.95
CA LEU A 265 9.56 1.02 -14.47
C LEU A 265 8.90 -0.32 -14.80
N LEU A 266 9.39 -1.05 -15.81
CA LEU A 266 8.83 -2.33 -16.23
C LEU A 266 9.72 -3.51 -15.83
N THR A 267 10.98 -3.25 -15.45
CA THR A 267 11.96 -4.27 -15.11
C THR A 267 12.32 -4.22 -13.63
N VAL A 268 12.52 -5.42 -13.05
CA VAL A 268 13.15 -5.57 -11.74
C VAL A 268 14.54 -6.16 -11.99
N PRO A 269 15.62 -5.54 -11.49
CA PRO A 269 16.96 -6.06 -11.68
C PRO A 269 17.07 -7.54 -11.24
N GLY A 270 17.62 -8.37 -12.12
CA GLY A 270 17.77 -9.82 -11.90
C GLY A 270 16.52 -10.67 -12.17
N TYR A 271 15.45 -10.09 -12.73
CA TYR A 271 14.22 -10.80 -13.14
C TYR A 271 14.08 -10.95 -14.67
N LEU A 272 15.14 -10.67 -15.42
CA LEU A 272 15.20 -10.85 -16.87
C LEU A 272 16.01 -12.09 -17.23
N LEU A 273 15.90 -12.55 -18.49
CA LEU A 273 16.69 -13.68 -18.99
C LEU A 273 18.18 -13.44 -18.75
N ASP A 274 18.88 -14.51 -18.39
CA ASP A 274 20.32 -14.50 -18.12
C ASP A 274 21.05 -15.43 -19.11
N GLU A 275 22.35 -15.21 -19.32
CA GLU A 275 23.19 -16.10 -20.14
C GLU A 275 23.46 -17.43 -19.41
N ASP A 276 23.43 -17.44 -18.09
CA ASP A 276 23.58 -18.67 -17.30
C ASP A 276 22.26 -19.46 -17.31
N PRO A 277 22.19 -20.66 -17.91
CA PRO A 277 21.00 -21.52 -17.86
C PRO A 277 20.64 -21.94 -16.43
N LYS A 278 21.58 -21.85 -15.48
CA LYS A 278 21.34 -22.12 -14.05
C LYS A 278 20.84 -20.91 -13.27
N ALA A 279 20.76 -19.73 -13.90
CA ALA A 279 20.13 -18.58 -13.28
C ALA A 279 18.70 -18.94 -12.85
N TRP A 280 18.32 -18.52 -11.65
CA TRP A 280 17.04 -18.90 -11.05
C TRP A 280 15.85 -18.48 -11.93
N ILE A 281 15.96 -17.34 -12.63
CA ILE A 281 14.92 -16.82 -13.53
C ILE A 281 14.72 -17.73 -14.75
N ASN A 282 15.80 -18.17 -15.38
CA ASN A 282 15.78 -19.09 -16.52
C ASN A 282 15.15 -20.42 -16.13
N GLN A 283 15.50 -20.95 -14.95
CA GLN A 283 14.90 -22.18 -14.41
C GLN A 283 13.39 -22.01 -14.18
N ARG A 284 12.95 -20.87 -13.65
CA ARG A 284 11.52 -20.58 -13.43
C ARG A 284 10.76 -20.41 -14.73
N ILE A 285 11.37 -19.80 -15.75
CA ILE A 285 10.77 -19.69 -17.09
C ILE A 285 10.63 -21.10 -17.69
N ALA A 286 11.69 -21.91 -17.65
CA ALA A 286 11.66 -23.27 -18.17
C ALA A 286 10.59 -24.12 -17.46
N GLU A 287 10.51 -24.05 -16.13
CA GLU A 287 9.49 -24.73 -15.33
C GLU A 287 8.06 -24.29 -15.70
N TYR A 288 7.85 -22.98 -15.90
CA TYR A 288 6.53 -22.43 -16.24
C TYR A 288 6.04 -22.88 -17.62
N TYR A 289 6.91 -22.88 -18.63
CA TYR A 289 6.56 -23.28 -20.01
C TYR A 289 6.73 -24.77 -20.28
N GLY A 290 7.21 -25.57 -19.30
CA GLY A 290 7.44 -26.99 -19.47
C GLY A 290 8.63 -27.32 -20.40
N LEU A 291 9.65 -26.47 -20.40
CA LEU A 291 10.86 -26.62 -21.21
C LEU A 291 11.98 -27.29 -20.40
N GLU A 292 12.95 -27.90 -21.09
CA GLU A 292 14.11 -28.52 -20.44
C GLU A 292 15.11 -27.47 -19.95
N GLU A 293 15.33 -26.42 -20.75
CA GLU A 293 16.31 -25.37 -20.47
C GLU A 293 15.96 -24.12 -21.27
N VAL A 294 16.16 -22.95 -20.65
CA VAL A 294 16.02 -21.65 -21.31
C VAL A 294 17.29 -20.84 -21.05
N THR A 295 17.83 -20.21 -22.09
CA THR A 295 19.04 -19.39 -22.00
C THR A 295 18.86 -18.09 -22.77
N GLY A 296 19.30 -16.98 -22.19
CA GLY A 296 19.34 -15.70 -22.86
C GLY A 296 20.57 -15.55 -23.75
N ILE A 297 20.41 -14.88 -24.89
CA ILE A 297 21.50 -14.42 -25.75
C ILE A 297 21.40 -12.90 -25.91
N ALA A 298 22.54 -12.21 -26.01
CA ALA A 298 22.56 -10.75 -26.16
C ALA A 298 21.78 -10.29 -27.42
N PRO A 299 21.09 -9.13 -27.37
CA PRO A 299 20.37 -8.58 -28.51
C PRO A 299 21.34 -8.34 -29.68
N GLY A 300 21.02 -8.85 -30.88
CA GLY A 300 21.78 -8.56 -32.10
C GLY A 300 22.82 -9.59 -32.54
N TRP A 301 22.83 -10.81 -32.00
CA TRP A 301 23.54 -11.94 -32.64
C TRP A 301 22.68 -12.57 -33.75
N ARG A 302 22.67 -11.93 -34.93
CA ARG A 302 22.28 -12.55 -36.21
C ARG A 302 23.43 -12.52 -37.19
#